data_AF-A0A6P0B6S6-F1
#
_entry.id   AF-A0A6P0B6S6-F1
#
_cell.length_a   1.000
_cell.length_b   1.000
_cell.length_c   1.000
_cell.angle_alpha   90.00
_cell.angle_beta   90.00
_cell.angle_gamma   90.00
#
_symmetry.space_group_name_H-M   'P 1'
#
loop_
_entity.id
_entity.type
_entity.pdbx_description
1 polymer ?
#
loop_
_entity_poly.entity_id
_entity_poly.type
_entity_poly.pdbx_seq_one_letter_code
_entity_poly.pdbx_strand_id
1 'polypeptide(L)'
;MSHNTFGHLFRVTTWGESHGPALGCVVDGCPPGLRFKLEDLQVWLDKRKPGQSRFVTQRREDDLVKVLSGVMLDADGETMTTTGTPISMLIENTDQRSKDYGEIARQYRPGHADYTYDLKYGIRDYRGGGRSSARETAARVAAGGIARLVVPGVTVRGALVQIGKHKIDRRNWDWDQIDQNPFFSPDAVIVPVWEEYLDGIRKNGSSIGAVIEVIAEGVPAGLGAPIYAKLDQDIASLLMSINAVKGVEIGNGFAAAETSGEDNADEMRMGNDGTPIFLSNNAGGILGGISTGQPVVARFAVKPTSSILTERQSIDADGKNVDIRTKGRHDPCVGIRAVPIGEAMVACAVADHYLRDRGQTGRLK
;
A
#
# COMPACT_ATOMS: atom_id res chain seq x y z
N MET A 1 18.60 10.27 5.10
CA MET A 1 17.67 10.29 3.95
C MET A 1 16.94 11.62 3.96
N SER A 2 16.75 12.28 2.81
CA SER A 2 16.12 13.62 2.76
C SER A 2 14.60 13.62 2.96
N HIS A 3 13.95 12.44 2.89
CA HIS A 3 12.52 12.29 3.09
C HIS A 3 12.20 10.85 3.55
N ASN A 4 11.75 10.69 4.80
CA ASN A 4 11.32 9.40 5.37
C ASN A 4 10.04 9.53 6.22
N THR A 5 9.34 10.65 6.08
CA THR A 5 8.09 10.97 6.78
C THR A 5 7.05 11.41 5.76
N PHE A 6 5.81 10.93 5.88
CA PHE A 6 4.67 11.41 5.11
C PHE A 6 3.49 11.80 6.03
N GLY A 7 2.51 12.54 5.49
CA GLY A 7 1.39 13.12 6.24
C GLY A 7 1.72 14.49 6.85
N HIS A 8 0.72 15.20 7.37
CA HIS A 8 0.87 16.55 7.94
C HIS A 8 0.54 16.62 9.44
N LEU A 9 -0.64 16.17 9.85
CA LEU A 9 -1.00 15.98 11.26
C LEU A 9 -0.83 14.52 11.68
N PHE A 10 -1.40 13.57 10.92
CA PHE A 10 -1.10 12.14 11.08
C PHE A 10 0.19 11.82 10.34
N ARG A 11 1.33 11.97 11.03
CA ARG A 11 2.66 11.89 10.45
C ARG A 11 3.29 10.53 10.69
N VAL A 12 3.64 9.83 9.61
CA VAL A 12 4.27 8.51 9.70
C VAL A 12 5.71 8.62 9.25
N THR A 13 6.65 8.29 10.15
CA THR A 13 8.09 8.22 9.87
C THR A 13 8.55 6.78 9.93
N THR A 14 9.19 6.26 8.88
CA THR A 14 9.68 4.87 8.88
C THR A 14 11.20 4.80 8.97
N TRP A 15 11.72 3.68 9.49
CA TRP A 15 13.16 3.43 9.66
C TRP A 15 13.48 1.93 9.51
N GLY A 16 14.78 1.61 9.31
CA GLY A 16 15.29 0.25 9.17
C GLY A 16 15.45 -0.25 7.72
N GLU A 17 16.32 -1.24 7.58
CA GLU A 17 16.71 -1.90 6.34
C GLU A 17 16.23 -3.35 6.30
N SER A 18 16.04 -3.90 5.10
CA SER A 18 15.60 -5.29 4.94
C SER A 18 16.52 -6.36 5.52
N HIS A 19 17.81 -6.06 5.68
CA HIS A 19 18.83 -6.94 6.26
C HIS A 19 19.45 -6.31 7.52
N GLY A 20 18.73 -5.36 8.14
CA GLY A 20 19.01 -4.91 9.50
C GLY A 20 18.33 -5.83 10.52
N PRO A 21 18.60 -5.67 11.82
CA PRO A 21 17.98 -6.49 12.86
C PRO A 21 16.45 -6.31 12.95
N ALA A 22 15.97 -5.11 12.62
CA ALA A 22 14.56 -4.74 12.66
C ALA A 22 14.26 -3.57 11.71
N LEU A 23 12.98 -3.31 11.52
CA LEU A 23 12.44 -2.09 10.92
C LEU A 23 11.28 -1.57 11.77
N GLY A 24 10.84 -0.35 11.51
CA GLY A 24 9.72 0.19 12.26
C GLY A 24 9.18 1.50 11.72
N CYS A 25 8.21 2.03 12.44
CA CYS A 25 7.70 3.37 12.23
C CYS A 25 7.41 4.09 13.54
N VAL A 26 7.30 5.41 13.42
CA VAL A 26 6.74 6.29 14.44
C VAL A 26 5.55 6.99 13.81
N VAL A 27 4.38 6.88 14.45
CA VAL A 27 3.18 7.64 14.12
C VAL A 27 3.06 8.80 15.10
N ASP A 28 3.24 10.02 14.61
CA ASP A 28 3.02 11.27 15.35
C ASP A 28 1.67 11.90 15.00
N GLY A 29 1.06 12.59 15.96
CA GLY A 29 -0.25 13.24 15.82
C GLY A 29 -1.46 12.31 15.83
N CYS A 30 -1.31 11.06 16.28
CA CYS A 30 -2.46 10.20 16.59
C CYS A 30 -3.25 10.78 17.79
N PRO A 31 -4.59 10.90 17.74
CA PRO A 31 -5.38 11.38 18.87
C PRO A 31 -5.24 10.53 20.13
N PRO A 32 -5.34 11.11 21.34
CA PRO A 32 -5.45 10.35 22.58
C PRO A 32 -6.81 9.64 22.70
N GLY A 33 -6.86 8.57 23.50
CA GLY A 33 -8.09 7.89 23.89
C GLY A 33 -8.58 6.81 22.93
N LEU A 34 -7.86 6.53 21.83
CA LEU A 34 -8.18 5.42 20.94
C LEU A 34 -7.76 4.11 21.61
N ARG A 35 -8.69 3.15 21.69
CA ARG A 35 -8.49 1.86 22.34
C ARG A 35 -8.32 0.76 21.29
N PHE A 36 -7.31 -0.07 21.44
CA PHE A 36 -7.05 -1.20 20.56
C PHE A 36 -6.22 -2.29 21.25
N LYS A 37 -6.26 -3.50 20.73
CA LYS A 37 -5.38 -4.60 21.09
C LYS A 37 -4.30 -4.79 20.03
N LEU A 38 -3.21 -5.46 20.38
CA LEU A 38 -2.14 -5.77 19.42
C LEU A 38 -2.65 -6.56 18.21
N GLU A 39 -3.63 -7.44 18.44
CA GLU A 39 -4.29 -8.28 17.42
C GLU A 39 -4.99 -7.44 16.34
N ASP A 40 -5.54 -6.28 16.71
CA ASP A 40 -6.20 -5.35 15.77
C ASP A 40 -5.20 -4.76 14.76
N LEU A 41 -3.91 -4.73 15.11
CA LEU A 41 -2.83 -4.34 14.19
C LEU A 41 -2.25 -5.53 13.45
N GLN A 42 -2.08 -6.66 14.15
CA GLN A 42 -1.42 -7.84 13.62
C GLN A 42 -2.18 -8.43 12.42
N VAL A 43 -3.53 -8.37 12.42
CA VAL A 43 -4.35 -8.86 11.29
C VAL A 43 -3.95 -8.24 9.94
N TRP A 44 -3.53 -6.98 9.92
CA TRP A 44 -3.12 -6.30 8.69
C TRP A 44 -1.73 -6.72 8.24
N LEU A 45 -0.81 -6.91 9.18
CA LEU A 45 0.53 -7.43 8.91
C LEU A 45 0.47 -8.88 8.42
N ASP A 46 -0.44 -9.67 8.99
CA ASP A 46 -0.72 -11.03 8.55
C ASP A 46 -1.23 -11.06 7.12
N LYS A 47 -2.13 -10.15 6.71
CA LYS A 47 -2.55 -10.02 5.29
C LYS A 47 -1.40 -9.65 4.34
N ARG A 48 -0.37 -8.97 4.84
CA ARG A 48 0.78 -8.49 4.03
C ARG A 48 1.93 -9.49 3.96
N LYS A 49 2.11 -10.32 4.99
CA LYS A 49 3.33 -11.10 5.19
C LYS A 49 3.58 -12.07 4.03
N PRO A 50 4.85 -12.40 3.73
CA PRO A 50 5.18 -13.38 2.70
C PRO A 50 4.70 -14.80 3.07
N GLY A 51 4.76 -15.72 2.11
CA GLY A 51 4.56 -17.15 2.38
C GLY A 51 3.11 -17.62 2.53
N GLN A 52 2.13 -16.75 2.28
CA GLN A 52 0.71 -17.10 2.41
C GLN A 52 0.18 -18.05 1.32
N SER A 53 0.82 -18.08 0.15
CA SER A 53 0.40 -18.94 -0.96
C SER A 53 1.56 -19.31 -1.88
N ARG A 54 1.34 -20.25 -2.81
CA ARG A 54 2.32 -20.64 -3.85
C ARG A 54 2.58 -19.55 -4.90
N PHE A 55 1.77 -18.49 -4.92
CA PHE A 55 1.83 -17.38 -5.87
C PHE A 55 2.61 -16.16 -5.35
N VAL A 56 3.07 -16.23 -4.10
CA VAL A 56 3.94 -15.21 -3.48
C VAL A 56 5.27 -15.83 -3.04
N THR A 57 6.20 -14.98 -2.61
CA THR A 57 7.52 -15.37 -2.14
C THR A 57 7.40 -16.28 -0.93
N GLN A 58 8.22 -17.32 -0.91
CA GLN A 58 8.18 -18.39 0.10
C GLN A 58 9.03 -18.08 1.34
N ARG A 59 9.39 -16.80 1.54
CA ARG A 59 10.05 -16.34 2.77
C ARG A 59 9.09 -16.50 3.94
N ARG A 60 9.64 -16.79 5.12
CA ARG A 60 8.87 -16.90 6.35
C ARG A 60 9.31 -15.78 7.27
N GLU A 61 8.50 -14.73 7.31
CA GLU A 61 8.63 -13.64 8.27
C GLU A 61 7.30 -13.56 9.00
N ASP A 62 7.34 -13.61 10.34
CA ASP A 62 6.12 -13.60 11.15
C ASP A 62 5.49 -12.20 11.22
N ASP A 63 6.26 -11.15 10.92
CA ASP A 63 5.83 -9.75 10.93
C ASP A 63 5.14 -9.34 12.24
N LEU A 64 5.68 -9.82 13.35
CA LEU A 64 5.17 -9.48 14.68
C LEU A 64 5.48 -8.02 15.00
N VAL A 65 4.43 -7.22 15.17
CA VAL A 65 4.57 -5.83 15.62
C VAL A 65 4.67 -5.74 17.13
N LYS A 66 5.57 -4.88 17.59
CA LYS A 66 5.70 -4.47 19.00
C LYS A 66 5.42 -2.98 19.10
N VAL A 67 4.50 -2.57 19.96
CA VAL A 67 4.25 -1.16 20.30
C VAL A 67 5.18 -0.77 21.45
N LEU A 68 5.97 0.28 21.26
CA LEU A 68 7.04 0.69 22.17
C LEU A 68 6.73 1.98 22.95
N SER A 69 5.84 2.82 22.43
CA SER A 69 5.49 4.12 23.04
C SER A 69 4.11 4.61 22.57
N GLY A 70 3.66 5.74 23.12
CA GLY A 70 2.43 6.43 22.67
C GLY A 70 1.12 5.78 23.12
N VAL A 71 1.22 4.79 24.02
CA VAL A 71 0.09 4.06 24.58
C VAL A 71 0.27 3.85 26.09
N MET A 72 -0.85 3.75 26.79
CA MET A 72 -0.95 3.26 28.16
C MET A 72 -1.65 1.90 28.13
N LEU A 73 -1.13 0.92 28.86
CA LEU A 73 -1.80 -0.36 29.03
C LEU A 73 -2.94 -0.22 30.05
N ASP A 74 -4.11 -0.69 29.67
CA ASP A 74 -5.28 -0.69 30.53
C ASP A 74 -5.19 -1.76 31.64
N ALA A 75 -6.14 -1.72 32.58
CA ALA A 75 -6.19 -2.64 33.72
C ALA A 75 -6.38 -4.12 33.32
N ASP A 76 -6.89 -4.38 32.12
CA ASP A 76 -7.04 -5.75 31.58
C ASP A 76 -5.72 -6.37 31.11
N GLY A 77 -4.64 -5.58 31.03
CA GLY A 77 -3.33 -6.04 30.62
C GLY A 77 -3.18 -6.30 29.10
N GLU A 78 -4.20 -6.03 28.29
CA GLU A 78 -4.21 -6.33 26.85
C GLU A 78 -4.59 -5.11 25.99
N THR A 79 -5.54 -4.30 26.47
CA THR A 79 -6.01 -3.13 25.74
C THR A 79 -5.02 -1.98 25.91
N MET A 80 -4.62 -1.38 24.79
CA MET A 80 -3.79 -0.20 24.74
C MET A 80 -4.67 1.02 24.45
N THR A 81 -4.48 2.08 25.23
CA THR A 81 -5.12 3.38 25.00
C THR A 81 -4.08 4.39 24.53
N THR A 82 -4.29 5.04 23.38
CA THR A 82 -3.36 6.05 22.86
C THR A 82 -3.27 7.25 23.79
N THR A 83 -2.07 7.79 23.98
CA THR A 83 -1.81 8.92 24.88
C THR A 83 -1.81 10.27 24.17
N GLY A 84 -1.93 10.29 22.84
CA GLY A 84 -1.78 11.50 22.02
C GLY A 84 -0.31 11.88 21.72
N THR A 85 0.65 11.07 22.20
CA THR A 85 2.08 11.25 21.94
C THR A 85 2.57 10.24 20.88
N PRO A 86 3.80 10.38 20.35
CA PRO A 86 4.26 9.52 19.26
C PRO A 86 4.21 8.02 19.58
N ILE A 87 3.56 7.25 18.71
CA ILE A 87 3.44 5.78 18.80
C ILE A 87 4.58 5.17 17.98
N SER A 88 5.56 4.58 18.67
CA SER A 88 6.67 3.86 18.04
C SER A 88 6.32 2.38 17.92
N MET A 89 6.54 1.80 16.74
CA MET A 89 6.31 0.39 16.45
C MET A 89 7.54 -0.25 15.81
N LEU A 90 7.87 -1.46 16.25
CA LEU A 90 9.04 -2.23 15.82
C LEU A 90 8.62 -3.61 15.31
N ILE A 91 9.27 -4.06 14.23
CA ILE A 91 9.11 -5.38 13.62
C ILE A 91 10.50 -5.98 13.39
N GLU A 92 10.75 -7.16 13.96
CA GLU A 92 12.03 -7.86 13.81
C GLU A 92 12.15 -8.54 12.44
N ASN A 93 13.37 -8.65 11.93
CA ASN A 93 13.67 -9.38 10.69
C ASN A 93 14.28 -10.74 11.04
N THR A 94 13.61 -11.84 10.71
CA THR A 94 13.94 -13.19 11.21
C THR A 94 14.53 -14.14 10.17
N ASP A 95 14.31 -13.92 8.86
CA ASP A 95 14.78 -14.81 7.77
C ASP A 95 15.79 -14.10 6.84
N GLN A 96 16.83 -13.52 7.43
CA GLN A 96 17.89 -12.81 6.69
C GLN A 96 18.93 -13.80 6.15
N ARG A 97 19.07 -13.85 4.82
CA ARG A 97 20.07 -14.69 4.13
C ARG A 97 21.05 -13.85 3.33
N SER A 98 21.99 -13.23 4.03
CA SER A 98 22.96 -12.32 3.43
C SER A 98 23.93 -13.00 2.43
N LYS A 99 24.13 -14.32 2.54
CA LYS A 99 25.08 -15.09 1.70
C LYS A 99 24.66 -15.18 0.23
N ASP A 100 23.37 -15.02 -0.09
CA ASP A 100 22.84 -15.18 -1.45
C ASP A 100 23.13 -13.98 -2.37
N TYR A 101 23.73 -12.89 -1.85
CA TYR A 101 23.87 -11.61 -2.56
C TYR A 101 25.31 -11.21 -2.92
N GLY A 102 26.31 -12.07 -2.66
CA GLY A 102 27.71 -11.76 -2.94
C GLY A 102 28.00 -11.52 -4.43
N GLU A 103 27.39 -12.29 -5.33
CA GLU A 103 27.59 -12.19 -6.79
C GLU A 103 27.08 -10.85 -7.36
N ILE A 104 26.09 -10.22 -6.72
CA ILE A 104 25.46 -8.97 -7.19
C ILE A 104 26.00 -7.72 -6.49
N ALA A 105 26.98 -7.85 -5.59
CA ALA A 105 27.51 -6.74 -4.79
C ALA A 105 28.09 -5.60 -5.64
N ARG A 106 28.59 -5.92 -6.84
CA ARG A 106 29.13 -4.96 -7.81
C ARG A 106 28.28 -4.81 -9.08
N GLN A 107 27.12 -5.46 -9.16
CA GLN A 107 26.27 -5.43 -10.35
C GLN A 107 24.97 -4.66 -10.08
N TYR A 108 24.46 -3.95 -11.09
CA TYR A 108 23.18 -3.26 -11.01
C TYR A 108 22.08 -4.12 -11.62
N ARG A 109 21.09 -4.57 -10.82
CA ARG A 109 20.00 -5.41 -11.33
C ARG A 109 19.03 -4.54 -12.13
N PRO A 110 18.69 -4.92 -13.38
CA PRO A 110 17.71 -4.18 -14.18
C PRO A 110 16.38 -4.04 -13.44
N GLY A 111 15.83 -2.82 -13.43
CA GLY A 111 14.56 -2.51 -12.78
C GLY A 111 14.59 -2.36 -11.25
N HIS A 112 15.72 -2.61 -10.59
CA HIS A 112 15.92 -2.31 -9.17
C HIS A 112 16.49 -0.91 -8.96
N ALA A 113 16.52 -0.48 -7.70
CA ALA A 113 17.05 0.84 -7.31
C ALA A 113 18.59 0.89 -7.23
N ASP A 114 19.28 -0.20 -7.59
CA ASP A 114 20.70 -0.40 -7.36
C ASP A 114 21.56 0.77 -7.87
N TYR A 115 21.52 1.03 -9.18
CA TYR A 115 22.28 2.10 -9.82
C TYR A 115 21.91 3.47 -9.28
N THR A 116 20.61 3.73 -9.10
CA THR A 116 20.12 5.04 -8.64
C THR A 116 20.50 5.34 -7.20
N TYR A 117 20.57 4.32 -6.32
CA TYR A 117 21.00 4.50 -4.93
C TYR A 117 22.50 4.76 -4.86
N ASP A 118 23.28 4.02 -5.66
CA ASP A 118 24.73 4.20 -5.71
C ASP A 118 25.08 5.60 -6.25
N LEU A 119 24.45 6.03 -7.35
CA LEU A 119 24.63 7.37 -7.90
C LEU A 119 24.22 8.48 -6.91
N LYS A 120 23.11 8.29 -6.18
CA LYS A 120 22.57 9.31 -5.25
C LYS A 120 23.37 9.42 -3.96
N TYR A 121 23.82 8.30 -3.40
CA TYR A 121 24.40 8.24 -2.06
C TYR A 121 25.89 7.87 -2.03
N GLY A 122 26.46 7.41 -3.13
CA GLY A 122 27.82 6.84 -3.20
C GLY A 122 27.98 5.53 -2.40
N ILE A 123 26.88 5.00 -1.86
CA ILE A 123 26.85 3.78 -1.09
C ILE A 123 25.52 3.06 -1.34
N ARG A 124 25.61 1.75 -1.57
CA ARG A 124 24.47 0.87 -1.83
C ARG A 124 24.52 -0.35 -0.93
N ASP A 125 23.45 -0.59 -0.18
CA ASP A 125 23.27 -1.88 0.49
C ASP A 125 22.74 -2.92 -0.51
N TYR A 126 23.67 -3.71 -1.05
CA TYR A 126 23.36 -4.78 -2.01
C TYR A 126 22.64 -5.97 -1.36
N ARG A 127 22.57 -6.05 -0.02
CA ARG A 127 21.90 -7.14 0.71
C ARG A 127 20.39 -6.89 0.67
N GLY A 128 19.71 -7.58 -0.25
CA GLY A 128 18.27 -7.47 -0.45
C GLY A 128 17.72 -6.08 -0.75
N GLY A 129 18.57 -5.14 -1.17
CA GLY A 129 18.21 -3.76 -1.51
C GLY A 129 18.12 -2.80 -0.32
N GLY A 130 18.53 -3.22 0.89
CA GLY A 130 18.57 -2.37 2.08
C GLY A 130 17.26 -1.62 2.32
N ARG A 131 17.33 -0.29 2.31
CA ARG A 131 16.21 0.65 2.52
C ARG A 131 15.22 0.74 1.34
N SER A 132 15.65 0.40 0.12
CA SER A 132 14.79 0.42 -1.07
C SER A 132 13.88 -0.80 -1.20
N SER A 133 14.07 -1.78 -0.32
CA SER A 133 13.32 -3.03 -0.32
C SER A 133 11.86 -2.83 0.10
N ALA A 134 10.95 -3.59 -0.52
CA ALA A 134 9.55 -3.62 -0.13
C ALA A 134 9.32 -4.15 1.31
N ARG A 135 10.36 -4.62 2.01
CA ARG A 135 10.31 -4.98 3.44
C ARG A 135 9.85 -3.79 4.31
N GLU A 136 10.21 -2.56 3.94
CA GLU A 136 9.80 -1.33 4.63
C GLU A 136 8.28 -1.15 4.69
N THR A 137 7.53 -1.71 3.73
CA THR A 137 6.06 -1.61 3.69
C THR A 137 5.36 -2.31 4.87
N ALA A 138 6.05 -3.19 5.61
CA ALA A 138 5.51 -3.71 6.87
C ALA A 138 5.27 -2.57 7.88
N ALA A 139 6.20 -1.61 7.98
CA ALA A 139 6.02 -0.43 8.84
C ALA A 139 4.83 0.43 8.38
N ARG A 140 4.62 0.56 7.08
CA ARG A 140 3.47 1.27 6.49
C ARG A 140 2.15 0.63 6.85
N VAL A 141 2.07 -0.70 6.80
CA VAL A 141 0.86 -1.46 7.16
C VAL A 141 0.58 -1.35 8.67
N ALA A 142 1.61 -1.41 9.52
CA ALA A 142 1.46 -1.16 10.95
C ALA A 142 0.89 0.25 11.24
N ALA A 143 1.44 1.28 10.59
CA ALA A 143 0.91 2.65 10.69
C ALA A 143 -0.54 2.77 10.17
N GLY A 144 -0.87 2.06 9.08
CA GLY A 144 -2.23 1.98 8.57
C GLY A 144 -3.23 1.36 9.56
N GLY A 145 -2.79 0.37 10.35
CA GLY A 145 -3.59 -0.20 11.44
C GLY A 145 -4.00 0.86 12.47
N ILE A 146 -3.08 1.74 12.86
CA ILE A 146 -3.41 2.90 13.73
C ILE A 146 -4.32 3.89 13.01
N ALA A 147 -4.06 4.19 11.74
CA ALA A 147 -4.84 5.15 10.96
C ALA A 147 -6.33 4.77 10.87
N ARG A 148 -6.64 3.48 10.79
CA ARG A 148 -8.02 2.95 10.76
C ARG A 148 -8.81 3.25 12.03
N LEU A 149 -8.14 3.47 13.16
CA LEU A 149 -8.78 3.82 14.44
C LEU A 149 -9.16 5.31 14.52
N VAL A 150 -8.58 6.15 13.65
CA VAL A 150 -8.67 7.62 13.76
C VAL A 150 -10.01 8.17 13.27
N VAL A 151 -10.62 7.53 12.27
CA VAL A 151 -11.85 8.02 11.63
C VAL A 151 -12.98 7.02 11.85
N PRO A 152 -13.93 7.31 12.77
CA PRO A 152 -15.05 6.41 13.04
C PRO A 152 -15.88 6.11 11.80
N GLY A 153 -16.29 4.85 11.63
CA GLY A 153 -17.16 4.42 10.53
C GLY A 153 -16.50 4.29 9.16
N VAL A 154 -15.24 4.73 9.00
CA VAL A 154 -14.50 4.55 7.75
C VAL A 154 -14.02 3.11 7.61
N THR A 155 -14.33 2.50 6.47
CA THR A 155 -13.82 1.19 6.09
C THR A 155 -12.99 1.33 4.82
N VAL A 156 -11.74 0.86 4.86
CA VAL A 156 -10.85 0.88 3.68
C VAL A 156 -10.54 -0.56 3.28
N ARG A 157 -10.94 -0.94 2.07
CA ARG A 157 -10.78 -2.29 1.51
C ARG A 157 -10.13 -2.23 0.14
N GLY A 158 -9.24 -3.17 -0.12
CA GLY A 158 -8.50 -3.30 -1.36
C GLY A 158 -8.79 -4.63 -2.04
N ALA A 159 -8.71 -4.63 -3.35
CA ALA A 159 -8.91 -5.82 -4.15
C ALA A 159 -7.97 -5.82 -5.36
N LEU A 160 -7.43 -6.98 -5.70
CA LEU A 160 -6.70 -7.15 -6.95
C LEU A 160 -7.71 -7.26 -8.10
N VAL A 161 -7.61 -6.37 -9.08
CA VAL A 161 -8.60 -6.25 -10.18
C VAL A 161 -8.04 -6.64 -11.55
N GLN A 162 -6.73 -6.83 -11.67
CA GLN A 162 -6.09 -7.25 -12.91
C GLN A 162 -4.73 -7.92 -12.66
N ILE A 163 -4.45 -9.00 -13.38
CA ILE A 163 -3.12 -9.59 -13.53
C ILE A 163 -2.77 -9.69 -15.02
N GLY A 164 -1.70 -9.01 -15.43
CA GLY A 164 -1.33 -8.94 -16.85
C GLY A 164 -2.49 -8.47 -17.73
N LYS A 165 -2.92 -9.30 -18.68
CA LYS A 165 -4.03 -9.01 -19.59
C LYS A 165 -5.41 -9.42 -19.06
N HIS A 166 -5.48 -10.09 -17.91
CA HIS A 166 -6.70 -10.68 -17.37
C HIS A 166 -7.28 -9.76 -16.30
N LYS A 167 -8.38 -9.07 -16.62
CA LYS A 167 -9.16 -8.21 -15.72
C LYS A 167 -10.30 -9.02 -15.10
N ILE A 168 -10.73 -8.61 -13.91
CA ILE A 168 -11.98 -9.10 -13.32
C ILE A 168 -13.19 -8.67 -14.15
N ASP A 169 -14.31 -9.38 -14.00
CA ASP A 169 -15.63 -8.86 -14.35
C ASP A 169 -16.21 -8.11 -13.14
N ARG A 170 -16.40 -6.79 -13.26
CA ARG A 170 -16.91 -5.96 -12.16
C ARG A 170 -18.32 -6.37 -11.73
N ARG A 171 -19.09 -7.07 -12.58
CA ARG A 171 -20.43 -7.58 -12.24
C ARG A 171 -20.40 -8.72 -11.22
N ASN A 172 -19.25 -9.40 -11.09
CA ASN A 172 -19.04 -10.48 -10.14
C ASN A 172 -18.46 -9.99 -8.81
N TRP A 173 -18.37 -8.67 -8.59
CA TRP A 173 -17.72 -8.13 -7.40
C TRP A 173 -18.44 -8.54 -6.12
N ASP A 174 -17.77 -9.33 -5.29
CA ASP A 174 -18.23 -9.76 -3.98
C ASP A 174 -17.09 -9.60 -2.94
N TRP A 175 -17.35 -8.79 -1.92
CA TRP A 175 -16.38 -8.54 -0.84
C TRP A 175 -16.11 -9.78 0.01
N ASP A 176 -17.05 -10.72 0.08
CA ASP A 176 -16.90 -11.92 0.89
C ASP A 176 -15.88 -12.90 0.28
N GLN A 177 -15.51 -12.72 -1.00
CA GLN A 177 -14.52 -13.54 -1.68
C GLN A 177 -13.06 -13.17 -1.37
N ILE A 178 -12.79 -11.93 -0.93
CA ILE A 178 -11.43 -11.38 -0.80
C ILE A 178 -10.50 -12.27 0.03
N ASP A 179 -10.97 -12.72 1.20
CA ASP A 179 -10.20 -13.55 2.13
C ASP A 179 -10.35 -15.06 1.84
N GLN A 180 -11.11 -15.45 0.81
CA GLN A 180 -11.33 -16.85 0.40
C GLN A 180 -10.40 -17.30 -0.73
N ASN A 181 -9.57 -16.40 -1.27
CA ASN A 181 -8.67 -16.71 -2.38
C ASN A 181 -7.28 -16.05 -2.19
N PRO A 182 -6.21 -16.57 -2.83
CA PRO A 182 -4.85 -16.09 -2.58
C PRO A 182 -4.51 -14.77 -3.27
N PHE A 183 -5.48 -14.14 -3.96
CA PHE A 183 -5.25 -12.95 -4.78
C PHE A 183 -5.92 -11.70 -4.24
N PHE A 184 -6.72 -11.79 -3.17
CA PHE A 184 -7.62 -10.71 -2.76
C PHE A 184 -8.53 -10.28 -3.92
N SER A 185 -9.00 -11.23 -4.72
CA SER A 185 -9.92 -10.94 -5.82
C SER A 185 -11.36 -10.91 -5.30
N PRO A 186 -12.20 -9.96 -5.76
CA PRO A 186 -13.62 -9.96 -5.45
C PRO A 186 -14.42 -10.80 -6.46
N ASP A 187 -13.79 -11.30 -7.52
CA ASP A 187 -14.43 -12.07 -8.58
C ASP A 187 -13.91 -13.52 -8.54
N ALA A 188 -14.68 -14.42 -7.93
CA ALA A 188 -14.29 -15.82 -7.78
C ALA A 188 -14.07 -16.53 -9.12
N VAL A 189 -14.68 -16.07 -10.21
CA VAL A 189 -14.60 -16.69 -11.54
C VAL A 189 -13.23 -16.45 -12.19
N ILE A 190 -12.58 -15.32 -11.89
CA ILE A 190 -11.26 -15.00 -12.45
C ILE A 190 -10.13 -15.78 -11.76
N VAL A 191 -10.36 -16.29 -10.55
CA VAL A 191 -9.32 -16.90 -9.71
C VAL A 191 -8.64 -18.07 -10.42
N PRO A 192 -9.34 -19.10 -10.96
CA PRO A 192 -8.70 -20.20 -11.68
C PRO A 192 -7.90 -19.74 -12.91
N VAL A 193 -8.37 -18.70 -13.61
CA VAL A 193 -7.68 -18.13 -14.78
C VAL A 193 -6.34 -17.51 -14.37
N TRP A 194 -6.32 -16.77 -13.26
CA TRP A 194 -5.09 -16.20 -12.73
C TRP A 194 -4.13 -17.27 -12.18
N GLU A 195 -4.64 -18.33 -11.55
CA GLU A 195 -3.81 -19.45 -11.09
C GLU A 195 -3.04 -20.11 -12.24
N GLU A 196 -3.75 -20.50 -13.31
CA GLU A 196 -3.15 -21.12 -14.50
C GLU A 196 -2.15 -20.18 -15.17
N TYR A 197 -2.54 -18.90 -15.33
CA TYR A 197 -1.69 -17.90 -15.97
C TYR A 197 -0.39 -17.66 -15.21
N LEU A 198 -0.46 -17.51 -13.88
CA LEU A 198 0.72 -17.33 -13.03
C LEU A 198 1.59 -18.58 -12.94
N ASP A 199 1.00 -19.78 -12.95
CA ASP A 199 1.75 -21.02 -13.04
C ASP A 199 2.57 -21.09 -14.34
N GLY A 200 2.00 -20.67 -15.46
CA GLY A 200 2.71 -20.53 -16.73
C GLY A 200 3.86 -19.53 -16.67
N ILE A 201 3.61 -18.34 -16.12
CA ILE A 201 4.64 -17.30 -15.94
C ILE A 201 5.79 -17.80 -15.06
N ARG A 202 5.48 -18.50 -13.97
CA ARG A 202 6.47 -19.06 -13.04
C ARG A 202 7.29 -20.16 -13.70
N LYS A 203 6.66 -21.07 -14.46
CA LYS A 203 7.35 -22.11 -15.25
C LYS A 203 8.33 -21.49 -16.25
N ASN A 204 7.96 -20.36 -16.85
CA ASN A 204 8.81 -19.60 -17.76
C ASN A 204 9.89 -18.76 -17.04
N GLY A 205 9.95 -18.80 -15.70
CA GLY A 205 10.92 -18.05 -14.91
C GLY A 205 10.76 -16.53 -15.02
N SER A 206 9.55 -16.05 -15.35
CA SER A 206 9.22 -14.64 -15.59
C SER A 206 8.33 -14.07 -14.47
N SER A 207 7.89 -12.83 -14.64
CA SER A 207 6.97 -12.12 -13.76
C SER A 207 5.97 -11.29 -14.56
N ILE A 208 4.91 -10.81 -13.89
CA ILE A 208 3.87 -9.99 -14.51
C ILE A 208 3.41 -8.88 -13.55
N GLY A 209 2.89 -7.80 -14.14
CA GLY A 209 2.30 -6.68 -13.41
C GLY A 209 0.84 -6.92 -13.02
N ALA A 210 0.27 -5.96 -12.30
CA ALA A 210 -1.07 -6.03 -11.74
C ALA A 210 -1.68 -4.64 -11.55
N VAL A 211 -3.00 -4.60 -11.38
CA VAL A 211 -3.75 -3.41 -10.95
C VAL A 211 -4.55 -3.75 -9.71
N ILE A 212 -4.46 -2.88 -8.71
CA ILE A 212 -5.17 -2.99 -7.43
C ILE A 212 -6.16 -1.81 -7.37
N GLU A 213 -7.37 -2.07 -6.90
CA GLU A 213 -8.35 -1.04 -6.53
C GLU A 213 -8.49 -0.97 -5.01
N VAL A 214 -8.52 0.24 -4.46
CA VAL A 214 -8.75 0.50 -3.04
C VAL A 214 -9.97 1.41 -2.94
N ILE A 215 -10.92 0.99 -2.11
CA ILE A 215 -12.19 1.69 -1.86
C ILE A 215 -12.24 2.04 -0.38
N ALA A 216 -12.41 3.33 -0.08
CA ALA A 216 -12.69 3.82 1.26
C ALA A 216 -14.14 4.30 1.34
N GLU A 217 -14.95 3.59 2.13
CA GLU A 217 -16.36 3.90 2.40
C GLU A 217 -16.51 4.57 3.76
N GLY A 218 -17.58 5.35 3.93
CA GLY A 218 -17.84 6.09 5.17
C GLY A 218 -16.93 7.29 5.38
N VAL A 219 -16.16 7.71 4.37
CA VAL A 219 -15.31 8.91 4.43
C VAL A 219 -16.22 10.14 4.58
N PRO A 220 -16.11 10.92 5.67
CA PRO A 220 -16.95 12.09 5.87
C PRO A 220 -16.85 13.06 4.69
N ALA A 221 -17.96 13.70 4.31
CA ALA A 221 -17.93 14.75 3.31
C ALA A 221 -17.15 15.97 3.82
N GLY A 222 -16.39 16.61 2.93
CA GLY A 222 -15.64 17.82 3.25
C GLY A 222 -14.21 17.61 3.74
N LEU A 223 -13.65 16.41 3.65
CA LEU A 223 -12.23 16.15 3.96
C LEU A 223 -11.36 16.48 2.76
N GLY A 224 -10.33 17.29 2.98
CA GLY A 224 -9.40 17.73 1.93
C GLY A 224 -8.77 19.07 2.28
N ALA A 225 -7.63 19.38 1.66
CA ALA A 225 -6.99 20.68 1.83
C ALA A 225 -6.44 21.26 0.51
N PRO A 226 -7.34 21.69 -0.41
CA PRO A 226 -6.95 22.41 -1.61
C PRO A 226 -6.12 23.67 -1.27
N ILE A 227 -5.17 24.12 -2.09
CA ILE A 227 -4.81 23.76 -3.47
C ILE A 227 -3.68 22.73 -3.58
N TYR A 228 -2.77 22.69 -2.59
CA TYR A 228 -1.47 21.99 -2.67
C TYR A 228 -1.38 20.73 -1.82
N ALA A 229 -2.47 20.35 -1.16
CA ALA A 229 -2.57 19.13 -0.38
C ALA A 229 -3.99 18.59 -0.52
N LYS A 230 -4.46 18.44 -1.76
CA LYS A 230 -5.78 17.85 -2.01
C LYS A 230 -5.81 16.39 -1.56
N LEU A 231 -6.98 15.87 -1.20
CA LEU A 231 -7.10 14.49 -0.73
C LEU A 231 -6.65 13.48 -1.80
N ASP A 232 -7.07 13.67 -3.05
CA ASP A 232 -6.66 12.87 -4.21
C ASP A 232 -5.16 12.99 -4.50
N GLN A 233 -4.57 14.18 -4.37
CA GLN A 233 -3.13 14.41 -4.49
C GLN A 233 -2.33 13.59 -3.46
N ASP A 234 -2.75 13.62 -2.20
CA ASP A 234 -2.05 12.90 -1.14
C ASP A 234 -2.24 11.38 -1.26
N ILE A 235 -3.45 10.91 -1.61
CA ILE A 235 -3.70 9.50 -1.94
C ILE A 235 -2.81 9.06 -3.10
N ALA A 236 -2.75 9.84 -4.19
CA ALA A 236 -1.93 9.53 -5.35
C ALA A 236 -0.44 9.47 -5.00
N SER A 237 0.04 10.43 -4.20
CA SER A 237 1.43 10.47 -3.72
C SER A 237 1.77 9.22 -2.89
N LEU A 238 0.93 8.87 -1.91
CA LEU A 238 1.17 7.72 -1.04
C LEU A 238 1.11 6.39 -1.80
N LEU A 239 0.14 6.21 -2.70
CA LEU A 239 0.05 5.01 -3.53
C LEU A 239 1.22 4.90 -4.51
N MET A 240 1.61 6.00 -5.18
CA MET A 240 2.77 6.03 -6.08
C MET A 240 4.09 5.74 -5.35
N SER A 241 4.17 6.05 -4.05
CA SER A 241 5.36 5.78 -3.24
C SER A 241 5.56 4.31 -2.88
N ILE A 242 4.59 3.43 -3.15
CA ILE A 242 4.71 1.99 -2.94
C ILE A 242 5.69 1.43 -3.98
N ASN A 243 6.57 0.52 -3.55
CA ASN A 243 7.53 -0.10 -4.45
C ASN A 243 6.86 -0.72 -5.67
N ALA A 244 7.47 -0.56 -6.84
CA ALA A 244 6.98 -1.05 -8.13
C ALA A 244 5.69 -0.39 -8.67
N VAL A 245 5.07 0.56 -7.98
CA VAL A 245 3.95 1.33 -8.53
C VAL A 245 4.43 2.29 -9.63
N LYS A 246 3.68 2.34 -10.73
CA LYS A 246 4.00 3.14 -11.93
C LYS A 246 2.87 4.05 -12.40
N GLY A 247 1.67 3.90 -11.86
CA GLY A 247 0.50 4.70 -12.20
C GLY A 247 -0.52 4.68 -11.06
N VAL A 248 -1.22 5.79 -10.87
CA VAL A 248 -2.34 5.91 -9.92
C VAL A 248 -3.48 6.65 -10.59
N GLU A 249 -4.70 6.22 -10.30
CA GLU A 249 -5.95 6.77 -10.81
C GLU A 249 -6.92 7.00 -9.66
N ILE A 250 -7.78 8.02 -9.78
CA ILE A 250 -8.92 8.28 -8.88
C ILE A 250 -10.20 8.22 -9.70
N GLY A 251 -11.25 7.58 -9.17
CA GLY A 251 -12.54 7.45 -9.86
C GLY A 251 -12.43 6.71 -11.19
N ASN A 252 -12.89 7.31 -12.28
CA ASN A 252 -12.73 6.79 -13.65
C ASN A 252 -11.27 6.84 -14.16
N GLY A 253 -10.38 7.58 -13.48
CA GLY A 253 -8.96 7.59 -13.82
C GLY A 253 -8.68 8.07 -15.23
N PHE A 254 -7.85 7.34 -15.98
CA PHE A 254 -7.54 7.68 -17.37
C PHE A 254 -8.75 7.55 -18.30
N ALA A 255 -9.79 6.78 -17.95
CA ALA A 255 -11.01 6.69 -18.75
C ALA A 255 -11.78 8.02 -18.80
N ALA A 256 -11.56 8.92 -17.83
CA ALA A 256 -12.15 10.26 -17.85
C ALA A 256 -11.68 11.12 -19.04
N ALA A 257 -10.55 10.77 -19.67
CA ALA A 257 -10.07 11.45 -20.87
C ALA A 257 -10.93 11.14 -22.12
N GLU A 258 -11.73 10.07 -22.07
CA GLU A 258 -12.58 9.61 -23.16
C GLU A 258 -14.06 9.97 -22.96
N THR A 259 -14.44 10.48 -21.77
CA THR A 259 -15.83 10.81 -21.42
C THR A 259 -16.23 12.22 -21.83
N SER A 260 -17.48 12.39 -22.28
CA SER A 260 -18.08 13.71 -22.49
C SER A 260 -18.32 14.44 -21.16
N GLY A 261 -18.60 15.75 -21.22
CA GLY A 261 -18.90 16.52 -20.00
C GLY A 261 -20.19 16.04 -19.33
N GLU A 262 -21.17 15.65 -20.13
CA GLU A 262 -22.47 15.14 -19.73
C GLU A 262 -22.33 13.77 -19.04
N ASP A 263 -21.51 12.87 -19.58
CA ASP A 263 -21.30 11.53 -19.01
C ASP A 263 -20.40 11.54 -17.77
N ASN A 264 -19.48 12.50 -17.67
CA ASN A 264 -18.56 12.62 -16.53
C ASN A 264 -19.20 13.34 -15.33
N ALA A 265 -20.27 14.12 -15.54
CA ALA A 265 -20.91 14.89 -14.48
C ALA A 265 -21.60 13.95 -13.47
N ASP A 266 -21.10 13.94 -12.23
CA ASP A 266 -21.78 13.27 -11.12
C ASP A 266 -22.98 14.12 -10.65
N GLU A 267 -24.13 13.88 -11.27
CA GLU A 267 -25.37 14.58 -10.96
C GLU A 267 -25.87 14.33 -9.53
N MET A 268 -26.60 15.28 -8.97
CA MET A 268 -27.15 15.20 -7.62
C MET A 268 -28.67 15.39 -7.59
N ARG A 269 -29.32 14.73 -6.63
CA ARG A 269 -30.72 14.95 -6.25
C ARG A 269 -30.83 14.98 -4.72
N MET A 270 -32.00 15.36 -4.23
CA MET A 270 -32.29 15.31 -2.81
C MET A 270 -32.87 13.96 -2.41
N GLY A 271 -32.31 13.35 -1.36
CA GLY A 271 -32.83 12.15 -0.74
C GLY A 271 -34.11 12.41 0.04
N ASN A 272 -34.88 11.37 0.29
CA ASN A 272 -36.13 11.45 1.07
C ASN A 272 -35.90 11.88 2.52
N ASP A 273 -34.68 11.74 3.03
CA ASP A 273 -34.23 12.14 4.37
C ASP A 273 -33.67 13.59 4.41
N GLY A 274 -33.70 14.30 3.28
CA GLY A 274 -33.15 15.65 3.16
C GLY A 274 -31.63 15.71 3.00
N THR A 275 -30.97 14.58 2.73
CA THR A 275 -29.53 14.54 2.44
C THR A 275 -29.26 14.53 0.93
N PRO A 276 -28.23 15.24 0.42
CA PRO A 276 -27.88 15.18 -0.99
C PRO A 276 -27.36 13.80 -1.40
N ILE A 277 -27.83 13.29 -2.53
CA ILE A 277 -27.42 12.01 -3.11
C ILE A 277 -26.84 12.26 -4.50
N PHE A 278 -25.65 11.72 -4.76
CA PHE A 278 -25.06 11.65 -6.09
C PHE A 278 -25.59 10.43 -6.84
N LEU A 279 -25.90 10.59 -8.13
CA LEU A 279 -26.47 9.54 -8.98
C LEU A 279 -25.41 8.64 -9.64
N SER A 280 -24.15 9.07 -9.65
CA SER A 280 -22.97 8.35 -10.14
C SER A 280 -21.73 8.74 -9.32
N ASN A 281 -20.62 8.01 -9.49
CA ASN A 281 -19.36 8.27 -8.78
C ASN A 281 -18.14 8.24 -9.72
N ASN A 282 -18.23 8.91 -10.85
CA ASN A 282 -17.18 9.03 -11.85
C ASN A 282 -15.92 9.70 -11.27
N ALA A 283 -16.09 10.67 -10.37
CA ALA A 283 -15.03 11.37 -9.68
C ALA A 283 -14.31 10.52 -8.60
N GLY A 284 -14.85 9.35 -8.24
CA GLY A 284 -14.27 8.49 -7.23
C GLY A 284 -14.27 9.11 -5.84
N GLY A 285 -15.35 9.79 -5.48
CA GLY A 285 -15.62 10.33 -4.16
C GLY A 285 -14.87 11.61 -3.82
N ILE A 286 -14.15 12.22 -4.77
CA ILE A 286 -13.36 13.43 -4.54
C ILE A 286 -13.63 14.46 -5.64
N LEU A 287 -14.11 15.64 -5.27
CA LEU A 287 -14.34 16.77 -6.17
C LEU A 287 -13.59 18.01 -5.66
N GLY A 288 -12.84 18.68 -6.55
CA GLY A 288 -12.03 19.84 -6.17
C GLY A 288 -10.92 19.53 -5.15
N GLY A 289 -10.60 18.25 -4.93
CA GLY A 289 -9.67 17.81 -3.90
C GLY A 289 -10.28 17.60 -2.51
N ILE A 290 -11.60 17.57 -2.42
CA ILE A 290 -12.39 17.40 -1.20
C ILE A 290 -13.32 16.19 -1.35
N SER A 291 -13.47 15.38 -0.30
CA SER A 291 -14.37 14.22 -0.30
C SER A 291 -15.84 14.64 -0.41
N THR A 292 -16.60 13.90 -1.23
CA THR A 292 -18.03 14.15 -1.45
C THR A 292 -18.93 13.40 -0.47
N GLY A 293 -18.39 12.43 0.26
CA GLY A 293 -19.13 11.48 1.10
C GLY A 293 -19.47 10.17 0.37
N GLN A 294 -19.32 10.12 -0.95
CA GLN A 294 -19.35 8.86 -1.71
C GLN A 294 -18.08 8.05 -1.44
N PRO A 295 -18.07 6.74 -1.79
CA PRO A 295 -16.86 5.94 -1.68
C PRO A 295 -15.70 6.58 -2.43
N VAL A 296 -14.57 6.74 -1.74
CA VAL A 296 -13.31 7.18 -2.36
C VAL A 296 -12.71 5.98 -3.07
N VAL A 297 -12.54 6.08 -4.39
CA VAL A 297 -12.05 4.97 -5.23
C VAL A 297 -10.74 5.36 -5.86
N ALA A 298 -9.69 4.59 -5.57
CA ALA A 298 -8.38 4.76 -6.17
C ALA A 298 -7.87 3.43 -6.76
N ARG A 299 -7.17 3.49 -7.89
CA ARG A 299 -6.47 2.34 -8.47
C ARG A 299 -5.00 2.64 -8.64
N PHE A 300 -4.16 1.61 -8.52
CA PHE A 300 -2.74 1.76 -8.81
C PHE A 300 -2.18 0.56 -9.58
N ALA A 301 -1.28 0.87 -10.52
CA ALA A 301 -0.65 -0.10 -11.41
C ALA A 301 0.75 -0.46 -10.90
N VAL A 302 0.98 -1.76 -10.70
CA VAL A 302 2.25 -2.32 -10.23
C VAL A 302 2.96 -3.00 -11.39
N LYS A 303 4.22 -2.62 -11.64
CA LYS A 303 5.04 -3.23 -12.68
C LYS A 303 5.41 -4.69 -12.34
N PRO A 304 5.80 -5.51 -13.33
CA PRO A 304 6.34 -6.85 -13.08
C PRO A 304 7.53 -6.85 -12.10
N THR A 305 7.66 -7.91 -11.31
CA THR A 305 8.80 -8.14 -10.42
C THR A 305 10.10 -8.12 -11.21
N SER A 306 11.05 -7.27 -10.84
CA SER A 306 12.27 -7.06 -11.64
C SER A 306 13.28 -8.22 -11.56
N SER A 307 13.27 -9.00 -10.48
CA SER A 307 14.11 -10.20 -10.35
C SER A 307 13.43 -11.41 -10.99
N ILE A 308 13.99 -11.88 -12.10
CA ILE A 308 13.51 -13.02 -12.90
C ILE A 308 14.67 -13.99 -13.22
N LEU A 309 14.33 -15.21 -13.63
CA LEU A 309 15.32 -16.26 -13.94
C LEU A 309 15.92 -16.15 -15.34
N THR A 310 15.33 -15.35 -16.22
CA THR A 310 15.88 -15.05 -17.55
C THR A 310 17.02 -14.04 -17.45
N GLU A 311 18.10 -14.27 -18.18
CA GLU A 311 19.22 -13.32 -18.27
C GLU A 311 18.80 -11.97 -18.83
N ARG A 312 19.40 -10.92 -18.25
CA ARG A 312 19.22 -9.53 -18.68
C ARG A 312 20.56 -8.82 -18.69
N GLN A 313 20.76 -8.02 -19.73
CA GLN A 313 21.93 -7.18 -19.88
C GLN A 313 21.90 -6.03 -18.89
N SER A 314 23.08 -5.71 -18.34
CA SER A 314 23.30 -4.58 -17.44
C SER A 314 24.77 -4.17 -17.47
N ILE A 315 25.16 -3.30 -16.54
CA ILE A 315 26.55 -2.95 -16.26
C ILE A 315 26.90 -3.22 -14.79
N ASP A 316 28.19 -3.42 -14.52
CA ASP A 316 28.75 -3.43 -13.17
C ASP A 316 29.19 -2.02 -12.70
N ALA A 317 29.69 -1.93 -11.48
CA ALA A 317 30.16 -0.70 -10.86
C ALA A 317 31.36 -0.06 -11.60
N ASP A 318 32.10 -0.83 -12.40
CA ASP A 318 33.22 -0.35 -13.22
C ASP A 318 32.76 0.05 -14.64
N GLY A 319 31.46 -0.03 -14.92
CA GLY A 319 30.86 0.30 -16.21
C GLY A 319 31.02 -0.79 -17.28
N LYS A 320 31.43 -2.02 -16.91
CA LYS A 320 31.54 -3.13 -17.86
C LYS A 320 30.19 -3.79 -18.06
N ASN A 321 29.90 -4.16 -19.31
CA ASN A 321 28.70 -4.92 -19.66
C ASN A 321 28.73 -6.29 -18.96
N VAL A 322 27.61 -6.67 -18.36
CA VAL A 322 27.40 -7.96 -17.68
C VAL A 322 26.03 -8.52 -18.01
N ASP A 323 25.92 -9.84 -18.04
CA ASP A 323 24.64 -10.54 -18.06
C ASP A 323 24.27 -10.97 -16.64
N ILE A 324 23.11 -10.52 -16.17
CA ILE A 324 22.64 -10.75 -14.81
C ILE A 324 21.50 -11.75 -14.83
N ARG A 325 21.63 -12.77 -13.99
CA ARG A 325 20.57 -13.72 -13.68
C ARG A 325 20.36 -13.76 -12.18
N THR A 326 19.18 -13.33 -11.71
CA THR A 326 18.88 -13.40 -10.28
C THR A 326 18.40 -14.81 -9.94
N LYS A 327 19.12 -15.49 -9.05
CA LYS A 327 18.69 -16.78 -8.50
C LYS A 327 17.88 -16.52 -7.23
N GLY A 328 16.75 -17.21 -7.04
CA GLY A 328 15.96 -17.09 -5.82
C GLY A 328 14.45 -17.25 -6.01
N ARG A 329 13.72 -17.21 -4.88
CA ARG A 329 12.26 -17.33 -4.83
C ARG A 329 11.62 -15.94 -4.87
N HIS A 330 11.47 -15.40 -6.07
CA HIS A 330 10.83 -14.09 -6.29
C HIS A 330 9.33 -14.25 -6.54
N ASP A 331 8.57 -13.22 -6.17
CA ASP A 331 7.14 -13.16 -6.48
C ASP A 331 6.95 -13.15 -8.02
N PRO A 332 6.13 -14.04 -8.61
CA PRO A 332 5.74 -13.90 -10.01
C PRO A 332 4.89 -12.65 -10.25
N CYS A 333 4.22 -12.13 -9.22
CA CYS A 333 3.52 -10.85 -9.24
C CYS A 333 3.56 -10.18 -7.86
N VAL A 334 4.36 -9.12 -7.70
CA VAL A 334 4.41 -8.36 -6.44
C VAL A 334 3.12 -7.60 -6.11
N GLY A 335 2.24 -7.39 -7.10
CA GLY A 335 0.97 -6.68 -6.91
C GLY A 335 -0.01 -7.37 -5.96
N ILE A 336 0.07 -8.70 -5.82
CA ILE A 336 -0.79 -9.46 -4.90
C ILE A 336 -0.63 -8.95 -3.46
N ARG A 337 0.63 -8.80 -3.00
CA ARG A 337 0.93 -8.32 -1.65
C ARG A 337 0.82 -6.80 -1.51
N ALA A 338 0.56 -6.08 -2.61
CA ALA A 338 0.39 -4.64 -2.60
C ALA A 338 -1.00 -4.21 -2.10
N VAL A 339 -1.98 -5.13 -2.08
CA VAL A 339 -3.35 -4.85 -1.63
C VAL A 339 -3.40 -4.27 -0.20
N PRO A 340 -2.93 -4.95 0.86
CA PRO A 340 -2.96 -4.41 2.22
C PRO A 340 -2.08 -3.15 2.38
N ILE A 341 -1.06 -2.98 1.53
CA ILE A 341 -0.21 -1.79 1.53
C ILE A 341 -0.99 -0.60 0.98
N GLY A 342 -1.72 -0.77 -0.11
CA GLY A 342 -2.58 0.26 -0.71
C GLY A 342 -3.68 0.69 0.25
N GLU A 343 -4.34 -0.25 0.92
CA GLU A 343 -5.32 0.06 1.96
C GLU A 343 -4.72 0.90 3.09
N ALA A 344 -3.54 0.53 3.60
CA ALA A 344 -2.85 1.27 4.65
C ALA A 344 -2.52 2.71 4.22
N MET A 345 -2.08 2.90 2.97
CA MET A 345 -1.78 4.25 2.43
C MET A 345 -3.02 5.12 2.31
N VAL A 346 -4.14 4.57 1.84
CA VAL A 346 -5.41 5.32 1.77
C VAL A 346 -5.93 5.63 3.18
N ALA A 347 -5.86 4.67 4.12
CA ALA A 347 -6.25 4.90 5.51
C ALA A 347 -5.43 6.03 6.16
N CYS A 348 -4.11 6.04 5.97
CA CYS A 348 -3.25 7.12 6.46
C CYS A 348 -3.61 8.48 5.85
N ALA A 349 -3.87 8.56 4.54
CA ALA A 349 -4.29 9.81 3.91
C ALA A 349 -5.61 10.32 4.48
N VAL A 350 -6.62 9.45 4.59
CA VAL A 350 -7.94 9.82 5.14
C VAL A 350 -7.83 10.24 6.60
N ALA A 351 -7.05 9.53 7.42
CA ALA A 351 -6.80 9.90 8.81
C ALA A 351 -6.13 11.28 8.91
N ASP A 352 -5.11 11.56 8.10
CA ASP A 352 -4.44 12.85 8.08
C ASP A 352 -5.42 13.99 7.74
N HIS A 353 -6.19 13.82 6.66
CA HIS A 353 -7.19 14.81 6.23
C HIS A 353 -8.32 15.01 7.24
N TYR A 354 -8.74 13.95 7.92
CA TYR A 354 -9.72 14.05 9.00
C TYR A 354 -9.21 14.90 10.17
N LEU A 355 -7.96 14.67 10.61
CA LEU A 355 -7.36 15.47 11.67
C LEU A 355 -7.17 16.93 11.25
N ARG A 356 -6.83 17.17 9.98
CA ARG A 356 -6.67 18.52 9.43
C ARG A 356 -7.99 19.28 9.39
N ASP A 357 -9.07 18.67 8.91
CA ASP A 357 -10.41 19.30 8.91
C ASP A 357 -10.85 19.64 10.34
N ARG A 358 -10.63 18.72 11.30
CA ARG A 358 -10.92 18.98 12.72
C ARG A 358 -10.08 20.11 13.30
N GLY A 359 -8.77 20.10 13.04
CA GLY A 359 -7.85 21.12 13.54
C GLY A 359 -8.11 22.51 12.95
N GLN A 360 -8.53 22.58 11.68
CA GLN A 360 -8.81 23.84 11.00
C GLN A 360 -10.22 24.38 11.32
N THR A 361 -11.23 23.51 11.37
CA THR A 361 -12.64 23.94 11.42
C THR A 361 -13.28 23.79 12.79
N GLY A 362 -12.67 23.04 13.70
CA GLY A 362 -13.19 22.80 15.05
C GLY A 362 -14.50 22.00 15.11
N ARG A 363 -14.99 21.51 13.97
CA ARG A 363 -16.25 20.75 13.90
C ARG A 363 -16.05 19.32 14.38
N LEU A 364 -16.96 18.86 15.23
CA LEU A 364 -17.18 17.45 15.50
C LEU A 364 -18.16 16.96 14.43
N LYS A 365 -17.63 16.31 13.39
CA LYS A 365 -18.44 15.63 12.36
C LYS A 365 -18.64 14.18 12.77
#